data_AF-A0A8C5QPY6-F1
#
_entry.id   AF-A0A8C5QPY6-F1
#
_cell.length_a   1.000
_cell.length_b   1.000
_cell.length_c   1.000
_cell.angle_alpha   90.00
_cell.angle_beta   90.00
_cell.angle_gamma   90.00
#
_symmetry.space_group_name_H-M   'P 1'
#
loop_
_entity.id
_entity.type
_entity.pdbx_description
1 polymer ?
#
loop_
_entity_poly.entity_id
_entity_poly.type
_entity_poly.pdbx_seq_one_letter_code
_entity_poly.pdbx_strand_id
1 'polypeptide(L)'
;MKLLFLTWFFFLQVMVPAKVRCVVMDMMPNAFDDQYIGCEAAMENEAPKLLEKEQSYEDFRMMWDQAAKAWARKKPGKTYSLPTGFKDEYGTAVVLYTMEIPHAIHPELNKNVSVAGQSRNYYMRNFHFKAFHFYLTRALQLLKPNCTNKYYTYRGSKTVYNVSDHVRFGQFGSSSLDYYVAGDFGKATFFNITTCSGTDITGLSNLKEEFEILIPVYEKFEKVQQMANLVTLKSTGKRCSYFNCAYFGDSTSVNATIISSAPAGSLKWLWVLLVIIVFIVIYCMMEKQPSTQSRQAPV
;
A
#
# COMPACT_ATOMS: atom_id res chain seq x y z
N MET A 1 63.36 -4.64 -27.62
CA MET A 1 62.94 -3.44 -26.84
C MET A 1 62.33 -2.45 -27.82
N LYS A 2 61.04 -2.50 -28.14
CA LYS A 2 59.92 -2.09 -27.29
C LYS A 2 58.68 -2.94 -27.60
N LEU A 3 58.83 -4.26 -27.46
CA LEU A 3 57.74 -5.24 -27.28
C LEU A 3 57.08 -5.06 -25.87
N LEU A 4 56.92 -3.81 -25.45
CA LEU A 4 56.46 -3.34 -24.14
C LEU A 4 55.41 -2.22 -24.28
N PHE A 5 55.04 -1.84 -25.51
CA PHE A 5 54.00 -0.82 -25.76
C PHE A 5 52.64 -1.42 -26.14
N LEU A 6 52.57 -2.72 -26.45
CA LEU A 6 51.33 -3.39 -26.88
C LEU A 6 50.60 -4.12 -25.75
N THR A 7 51.18 -4.24 -24.55
CA THR A 7 50.54 -4.89 -23.40
C THR A 7 49.89 -3.90 -22.43
N TRP A 8 50.06 -2.58 -22.62
CA TRP A 8 49.42 -1.59 -21.74
C TRP A 8 48.06 -1.08 -22.25
N PHE A 9 47.76 -1.29 -23.54
CA PHE A 9 46.47 -0.92 -24.13
C PHE A 9 45.39 -2.00 -24.02
N PHE A 10 45.66 -3.12 -23.35
CA PHE A 10 44.71 -4.20 -23.10
C PHE A 10 44.25 -4.31 -21.64
N PHE A 11 44.54 -3.29 -20.80
CA PHE A 11 44.06 -3.20 -19.42
C PHE A 11 43.27 -1.91 -19.13
N LEU A 12 42.71 -1.29 -20.17
CA LEU A 12 41.64 -0.30 -20.03
C LEU A 12 40.42 -0.73 -20.86
N GLN A 13 40.02 -2.01 -20.75
CA GLN A 13 38.59 -2.30 -20.86
C GLN A 13 37.95 -1.66 -19.64
N VAL A 14 37.52 -0.43 -19.86
CA VAL A 14 36.56 0.31 -19.06
C VAL A 14 35.61 -0.69 -18.44
N MET A 15 35.68 -0.85 -17.11
CA MET A 15 34.55 -1.36 -16.35
C MET A 15 33.40 -0.41 -16.67
N VAL A 16 32.62 -0.73 -17.70
CA VAL A 16 31.37 -0.02 -17.96
C VAL A 16 30.56 -0.27 -16.70
N PRO A 17 30.31 0.75 -15.86
CA PRO A 17 29.53 0.54 -14.66
C PRO A 17 28.19 -0.03 -15.11
N ALA A 18 27.84 -1.23 -14.60
CA ALA A 18 26.55 -1.82 -14.86
C ALA A 18 25.49 -0.75 -14.59
N LYS A 19 24.65 -0.45 -15.59
CA LYS A 19 23.62 0.58 -15.47
C LYS A 19 22.67 0.19 -14.33
N VAL A 20 22.86 0.79 -13.16
CA VAL A 20 21.99 0.58 -12.00
C VAL A 20 20.60 1.03 -12.41
N ARG A 21 19.67 0.07 -12.50
CA ARG A 21 18.28 0.35 -12.88
C ARG A 21 17.55 0.89 -11.65
N CYS A 22 17.51 2.22 -11.53
CA CYS A 22 16.73 2.89 -10.50
C CYS A 22 15.23 2.76 -10.82
N VAL A 23 14.43 2.39 -9.82
CA VAL A 23 12.97 2.32 -9.92
C VAL A 23 12.37 3.55 -9.25
N VAL A 24 11.49 4.26 -9.93
CA VAL A 24 10.77 5.38 -9.32
C VAL A 24 9.67 4.82 -8.42
N MET A 25 9.64 5.27 -7.17
CA MET A 25 8.59 4.95 -6.21
C MET A 25 7.73 6.20 -6.00
N ASP A 26 6.51 6.17 -6.51
CA ASP A 26 5.53 7.24 -6.45
C ASP A 26 4.21 6.75 -5.81
N MET A 27 3.07 7.30 -6.21
CA MET A 27 1.75 6.91 -5.70
C MET A 27 1.23 5.57 -6.25
N MET A 28 1.95 4.93 -7.19
CA MET A 28 1.65 3.61 -7.76
C MET A 28 0.22 3.48 -8.32
N PRO A 29 -0.17 4.29 -9.31
CA PRO A 29 -1.55 4.36 -9.81
C PRO A 29 -2.07 3.05 -10.43
N ASN A 30 -1.17 2.16 -10.86
CA ASN A 30 -1.52 0.87 -11.45
C ASN A 30 -1.70 -0.25 -10.42
N ALA A 31 -1.49 0.03 -9.13
CA ALA A 31 -1.68 -0.95 -8.08
C ALA A 31 -3.16 -1.18 -7.80
N PHE A 32 -3.58 -2.43 -7.69
CA PHE A 32 -4.91 -2.78 -7.20
C PHE A 32 -4.96 -2.65 -5.69
N ASP A 33 -5.75 -1.72 -5.18
CA ASP A 33 -5.66 -1.26 -3.80
C ASP A 33 -7.01 -1.19 -3.09
N ASP A 34 -7.93 -2.05 -3.51
CA ASP A 34 -9.28 -2.11 -3.01
C ASP A 34 -9.31 -2.33 -1.49
N GLN A 35 -10.02 -1.44 -0.80
CA GLN A 35 -10.26 -1.53 0.64
C GLN A 35 -11.57 -2.25 0.97
N TYR A 36 -12.41 -2.51 -0.04
CA TYR A 36 -13.72 -3.15 0.07
C TYR A 36 -14.70 -2.40 0.98
N ILE A 37 -14.57 -1.07 1.07
CA ILE A 37 -15.39 -0.23 1.95
C ILE A 37 -16.82 -0.21 1.42
N GLY A 38 -17.76 -0.68 2.23
CA GLY A 38 -19.18 -0.70 1.91
C GLY A 38 -19.64 -1.92 1.13
N CYS A 39 -18.71 -2.82 0.75
CA CYS A 39 -19.03 -4.08 0.10
C CYS A 39 -18.41 -5.29 0.81
N GLU A 40 -18.01 -5.14 2.08
CA GLU A 40 -17.42 -6.22 2.86
C GLU A 40 -18.37 -7.43 2.88
N ALA A 41 -19.64 -7.24 3.25
CA ALA A 41 -20.62 -8.32 3.29
C ALA A 41 -20.89 -8.95 1.91
N ALA A 42 -20.88 -8.15 0.84
CA ALA A 42 -21.05 -8.66 -0.52
C ALA A 42 -19.83 -9.51 -0.94
N MET A 43 -18.61 -9.04 -0.65
CA MET A 43 -17.40 -9.82 -0.86
C MET A 43 -17.33 -11.06 0.03
N GLU A 44 -17.81 -11.02 1.27
CA GLU A 44 -17.89 -12.21 2.15
C GLU A 44 -18.76 -13.31 1.54
N ASN A 45 -19.83 -12.94 0.83
CA ASN A 45 -20.71 -13.91 0.17
C ASN A 45 -20.12 -14.46 -1.13
N GLU A 46 -19.29 -13.68 -1.82
CA GLU A 46 -18.74 -14.02 -3.14
C GLU A 46 -17.35 -14.67 -3.07
N ALA A 47 -16.55 -14.29 -2.07
CA ALA A 47 -15.18 -14.76 -1.87
C ALA A 47 -15.03 -16.29 -1.80
N PRO A 48 -15.98 -17.07 -1.25
CA PRO A 48 -15.91 -18.53 -1.31
C PRO A 48 -15.86 -19.09 -2.74
N LYS A 49 -16.72 -18.59 -3.65
CA LYS A 49 -16.72 -19.01 -5.06
C LYS A 49 -15.46 -18.57 -5.79
N LEU A 50 -14.96 -17.38 -5.47
CA LEU A 50 -13.70 -16.88 -6.01
C LEU A 50 -12.52 -17.72 -5.54
N LEU A 51 -12.53 -18.15 -4.28
CA LEU A 51 -11.52 -19.04 -3.71
C LEU A 51 -11.57 -20.43 -4.35
N GLU A 52 -12.76 -20.99 -4.59
CA GLU A 52 -12.91 -22.26 -5.34
C GLU A 52 -12.28 -22.16 -6.73
N LYS A 53 -12.47 -21.02 -7.41
CA LYS A 53 -11.83 -20.76 -8.71
C LYS A 53 -10.31 -20.65 -8.58
N GLU A 54 -9.79 -20.00 -7.54
CA GLU A 54 -8.35 -19.92 -7.26
C GLU A 54 -7.77 -21.32 -6.97
N GLN A 55 -8.50 -22.15 -6.23
CA GLN A 55 -8.13 -23.54 -5.91
C GLN A 55 -8.34 -24.53 -7.07
N SER A 56 -8.88 -24.09 -8.21
CA SER A 56 -8.87 -24.91 -9.43
C SER A 56 -7.45 -25.07 -9.99
N TYR A 57 -6.53 -24.17 -9.63
CA TYR A 57 -5.10 -24.30 -9.90
C TYR A 57 -4.44 -25.12 -8.79
N GLU A 58 -3.80 -26.23 -9.19
CA GLU A 58 -3.28 -27.24 -8.27
C GLU A 58 -2.26 -26.68 -7.26
N ASP A 59 -1.33 -25.84 -7.73
CA ASP A 59 -0.30 -25.22 -6.88
C ASP A 59 -0.94 -24.34 -5.81
N PHE A 60 -1.87 -23.45 -6.19
CA PHE A 60 -2.56 -22.57 -5.24
C PHE A 60 -3.36 -23.38 -4.22
N ARG A 61 -4.09 -24.41 -4.66
CA ARG A 61 -4.87 -25.29 -3.77
C ARG A 61 -3.98 -25.96 -2.74
N MET A 62 -2.88 -26.56 -3.19
CA MET A 62 -1.93 -27.23 -2.29
C MET A 62 -1.36 -26.25 -1.26
N MET A 63 -0.99 -25.04 -1.66
CA MET A 63 -0.49 -24.01 -0.75
C MET A 63 -1.55 -23.54 0.24
N TRP A 64 -2.77 -23.30 -0.23
CA TRP A 64 -3.91 -22.92 0.62
C TRP A 64 -4.22 -24.00 1.66
N ASP A 65 -4.24 -25.27 1.28
CA ASP A 65 -4.47 -26.39 2.20
C ASP A 65 -3.39 -26.50 3.26
N GLN A 66 -2.12 -26.28 2.89
CA GLN A 66 -1.01 -26.25 3.84
C GLN A 66 -1.11 -25.05 4.79
N ALA A 67 -1.45 -23.87 4.27
CA ALA A 67 -1.68 -22.67 5.05
C ALA A 67 -2.82 -22.85 6.05
N ALA A 68 -3.93 -23.47 5.62
CA ALA A 68 -5.08 -23.77 6.47
C ALA A 68 -4.71 -24.75 7.59
N LYS A 69 -3.92 -25.79 7.30
CA LYS A 69 -3.38 -26.71 8.32
C LYS A 69 -2.41 -26.03 9.27
N ALA A 70 -1.56 -25.13 8.79
CA ALA A 70 -0.66 -24.34 9.63
C ALA A 70 -1.43 -23.37 10.53
N TRP A 71 -2.45 -22.69 9.98
CA TRP A 71 -3.37 -21.84 10.73
C TRP A 71 -4.09 -22.62 11.83
N ALA A 72 -4.69 -23.78 11.50
CA ALA A 72 -5.40 -24.64 12.44
C ALA A 72 -4.51 -25.13 13.60
N ARG A 73 -3.19 -25.30 13.38
CA ARG A 73 -2.22 -25.62 14.43
C ARG A 73 -1.85 -24.44 15.32
N LYS A 74 -1.97 -23.20 14.83
CA LYS A 74 -1.72 -21.96 15.61
C LYS A 74 -2.96 -21.52 16.40
N LYS A 75 -4.15 -21.82 15.89
CA LYS A 75 -5.46 -21.50 16.48
C LYS A 75 -5.76 -22.09 17.88
N PRO A 76 -5.20 -23.23 18.37
CA PRO A 76 -5.64 -23.80 19.64
C PRO A 76 -5.00 -23.10 20.86
N GLY A 77 -5.81 -22.40 21.68
CA GLY A 77 -5.52 -22.23 23.12
C GLY A 77 -4.72 -21.00 23.60
N LYS A 78 -5.02 -19.77 23.14
CA LYS A 78 -4.64 -18.48 23.78
C LYS A 78 -3.25 -17.86 23.52
N THR A 79 -2.58 -18.11 22.40
CA THR A 79 -1.32 -17.38 22.08
C THR A 79 -1.54 -15.99 21.48
N TYR A 80 -2.70 -15.71 20.87
CA TYR A 80 -3.01 -14.42 20.24
C TYR A 80 -4.49 -14.05 20.44
N SER A 81 -4.76 -12.83 20.88
CA SER A 81 -6.14 -12.32 21.01
C SER A 81 -6.66 -11.87 19.65
N LEU A 82 -7.39 -12.75 18.97
CA LEU A 82 -8.03 -12.41 17.70
C LEU A 82 -9.29 -11.57 17.94
N PRO A 83 -9.59 -10.61 17.05
CA PRO A 83 -10.82 -9.83 17.14
C PRO A 83 -12.04 -10.72 16.91
N THR A 84 -13.18 -10.32 17.47
CA THR A 84 -14.46 -11.00 17.24
C THR A 84 -14.78 -11.06 15.75
N GLY A 85 -15.19 -12.23 15.27
CA GLY A 85 -15.51 -12.43 13.84
C GLY A 85 -14.30 -12.66 12.93
N PHE A 86 -13.10 -12.84 13.48
CA PHE A 86 -11.94 -13.25 12.69
C PHE A 86 -12.10 -14.70 12.20
N LYS A 87 -12.32 -14.86 10.89
CA LYS A 87 -12.57 -16.16 10.24
C LYS A 87 -11.27 -16.91 9.92
N ASP A 88 -11.41 -18.19 9.63
CA ASP A 88 -10.27 -19.05 9.31
C ASP A 88 -9.61 -18.71 7.98
N GLU A 89 -10.38 -18.20 7.01
CA GLU A 89 -9.87 -17.75 5.71
C GLU A 89 -8.93 -16.54 5.87
N TYR A 90 -9.21 -15.65 6.82
CA TYR A 90 -8.34 -14.50 7.11
C TYR A 90 -6.99 -14.95 7.67
N GLY A 91 -7.02 -15.84 8.67
CA GLY A 91 -5.80 -16.40 9.26
C GLY A 91 -5.01 -17.23 8.26
N THR A 92 -5.71 -18.03 7.46
CA THR A 92 -5.12 -18.81 6.36
C THR A 92 -4.45 -17.90 5.33
N ALA A 93 -5.09 -16.79 4.94
CA ALA A 93 -4.49 -15.83 4.01
C ALA A 93 -3.20 -15.20 4.56
N VAL A 94 -3.18 -14.79 5.83
CA VAL A 94 -1.96 -14.27 6.47
C VAL A 94 -0.86 -15.33 6.49
N VAL A 95 -1.17 -16.55 6.91
CA VAL A 95 -0.20 -17.66 6.90
C VAL A 95 0.34 -17.90 5.50
N LEU A 96 -0.55 -18.03 4.50
CA LEU A 96 -0.20 -18.26 3.10
C LEU A 96 0.74 -17.18 2.55
N TYR A 97 0.48 -15.92 2.87
CA TYR A 97 1.35 -14.81 2.45
C TYR A 97 2.79 -14.95 2.97
N THR A 98 2.96 -15.46 4.19
CA THR A 98 4.27 -15.63 4.85
C THR A 98 4.91 -17.02 4.66
N MET A 99 4.32 -17.88 3.84
CA MET A 99 4.84 -19.22 3.60
C MET A 99 5.91 -19.22 2.51
N GLU A 100 7.01 -19.93 2.76
CA GLU A 100 8.12 -20.13 1.81
C GLU A 100 8.16 -21.54 1.20
N ILE A 101 7.38 -22.49 1.74
CA ILE A 101 7.35 -23.89 1.30
C ILE A 101 5.91 -24.23 0.87
N PRO A 102 5.70 -24.88 -0.29
CA PRO A 102 6.72 -25.39 -1.23
C PRO A 102 7.47 -24.30 -2.01
N HIS A 103 6.91 -23.10 -2.11
CA HIS A 103 7.56 -21.89 -2.61
C HIS A 103 6.82 -20.66 -2.05
N ALA A 104 7.40 -19.47 -2.19
CA ALA A 104 6.76 -18.23 -1.77
C ALA A 104 5.73 -17.72 -2.79
N ILE A 105 4.49 -17.50 -2.36
CA ILE A 105 3.42 -16.94 -3.20
C ILE A 105 3.38 -15.40 -3.16
N HIS A 106 3.88 -14.78 -2.09
CA HIS A 106 3.85 -13.32 -1.94
C HIS A 106 4.52 -12.56 -3.10
N PRO A 107 5.62 -13.02 -3.74
CA PRO A 107 6.20 -12.31 -4.88
C PRO A 107 5.25 -12.28 -6.09
N GLU A 108 4.53 -13.37 -6.34
CA GLU A 108 3.56 -13.47 -7.42
C GLU A 108 2.32 -12.61 -7.14
N LEU A 109 1.77 -12.71 -5.92
CA LEU A 109 0.67 -11.85 -5.49
C LEU A 109 1.05 -10.38 -5.65
N ASN A 110 2.18 -9.96 -5.07
CA ASN A 110 2.62 -8.57 -5.07
C ASN A 110 2.88 -8.03 -6.49
N LYS A 111 3.45 -8.85 -7.37
CA LYS A 111 3.60 -8.51 -8.80
C LYS A 111 2.24 -8.28 -9.45
N ASN A 112 1.28 -9.18 -9.26
CA ASN A 112 -0.06 -9.04 -9.83
C ASN A 112 -0.81 -7.83 -9.26
N VAL A 113 -0.71 -7.59 -7.95
CA VAL A 113 -1.28 -6.41 -7.29
C VAL A 113 -0.74 -5.13 -7.90
N SER A 114 0.58 -5.04 -8.15
CA SER A 114 1.23 -3.82 -8.68
C SER A 114 0.76 -3.36 -10.07
N VAL A 115 0.08 -4.24 -10.82
CA VAL A 115 -0.37 -3.96 -12.20
C VAL A 115 -1.87 -4.14 -12.39
N ALA A 116 -2.58 -4.78 -11.47
CA ALA A 116 -3.99 -5.11 -11.64
C ALA A 116 -4.90 -3.86 -11.64
N GLY A 117 -4.45 -2.76 -11.04
CA GLY A 117 -5.13 -1.47 -11.00
C GLY A 117 -4.99 -0.60 -12.25
N GLN A 118 -4.46 -1.13 -13.36
CA GLN A 118 -4.44 -0.37 -14.63
C GLN A 118 -5.85 0.02 -15.11
N SER A 119 -6.83 -0.87 -14.91
CA SER A 119 -8.25 -0.60 -15.12
C SER A 119 -9.08 -1.70 -14.48
N ARG A 120 -10.38 -1.44 -14.23
CA ARG A 120 -11.30 -2.48 -13.78
C ARG A 120 -11.34 -3.67 -14.74
N ASN A 121 -11.33 -3.42 -16.05
CA ASN A 121 -11.33 -4.50 -17.06
C ASN A 121 -10.06 -5.35 -16.97
N TYR A 122 -8.90 -4.72 -16.74
CA TYR A 122 -7.64 -5.45 -16.54
C TYR A 122 -7.70 -6.29 -15.26
N TYR A 123 -8.16 -5.73 -14.15
CA TYR A 123 -8.40 -6.46 -12.89
C TYR A 123 -9.32 -7.67 -13.10
N MET A 124 -10.48 -7.48 -13.73
CA MET A 124 -11.46 -8.55 -13.92
C MET A 124 -10.88 -9.72 -14.71
N ARG A 125 -10.11 -9.42 -15.78
CA ARG A 125 -9.57 -10.42 -16.70
C ARG A 125 -8.28 -11.09 -16.22
N ASN A 126 -7.37 -10.34 -15.58
CA ASN A 126 -5.99 -10.79 -15.34
C ASN A 126 -5.61 -10.92 -13.87
N PHE A 127 -6.38 -10.37 -12.93
CA PHE A 127 -6.08 -10.52 -11.51
C PHE A 127 -6.73 -11.79 -10.97
N HIS A 128 -5.95 -12.85 -10.81
CA HIS A 128 -6.45 -14.17 -10.43
C HIS A 128 -6.46 -14.43 -8.92
N PHE A 129 -6.03 -13.47 -8.08
CA PHE A 129 -5.98 -13.59 -6.61
C PHE A 129 -7.07 -12.75 -5.92
N LYS A 130 -8.32 -12.79 -6.43
CA LYS A 130 -9.41 -11.93 -5.95
C LYS A 130 -9.83 -12.24 -4.51
N ALA A 131 -10.06 -13.52 -4.20
CA ALA A 131 -10.40 -13.98 -2.86
C ALA A 131 -9.21 -13.85 -1.92
N PHE A 132 -8.01 -14.29 -2.35
CA PHE A 132 -6.81 -14.16 -1.53
C PHE A 132 -6.51 -12.70 -1.13
N HIS A 133 -6.56 -11.77 -2.10
CA HIS A 133 -6.39 -10.34 -1.81
C HIS A 133 -7.46 -9.81 -0.83
N PHE A 134 -8.72 -10.21 -1.01
CA PHE A 134 -9.81 -9.82 -0.12
C PHE A 134 -9.59 -10.31 1.30
N TYR A 135 -9.33 -11.61 1.50
CA TYR A 135 -9.12 -12.19 2.81
C TYR A 135 -7.89 -11.60 3.51
N LEU A 136 -6.79 -11.39 2.79
CA LEU A 136 -5.59 -10.76 3.36
C LEU A 136 -5.87 -9.31 3.77
N THR A 137 -6.54 -8.54 2.91
CA THR A 137 -6.94 -7.16 3.22
C THR A 137 -7.85 -7.11 4.45
N ARG A 138 -8.84 -8.00 4.52
CA ARG A 138 -9.79 -8.05 5.63
C ARG A 138 -9.14 -8.48 6.94
N ALA A 139 -8.21 -9.43 6.89
CA ALA A 139 -7.41 -9.84 8.04
C ALA A 139 -6.69 -8.63 8.65
N LEU A 140 -5.97 -7.86 7.84
CA LEU A 140 -5.22 -6.68 8.29
C LEU A 140 -6.14 -5.60 8.86
N GLN A 141 -7.29 -5.34 8.23
CA GLN A 141 -8.28 -4.38 8.73
C GLN A 141 -8.84 -4.77 10.09
N LEU A 142 -9.14 -6.04 10.33
CA LEU A 142 -9.69 -6.52 11.60
C LEU A 142 -8.63 -6.49 12.72
N LEU A 143 -7.39 -6.85 12.40
CA LEU A 143 -6.27 -6.80 13.36
C LEU A 143 -5.83 -5.36 13.67
N LYS A 144 -5.99 -4.44 12.72
CA LYS A 144 -5.61 -3.02 12.84
C LYS A 144 -6.75 -2.09 12.38
N PRO A 145 -7.86 -1.99 13.14
CA PRO A 145 -9.04 -1.24 12.70
C PRO A 145 -8.80 0.27 12.57
N ASN A 146 -7.90 0.80 13.40
CA ASN A 146 -7.62 2.23 13.48
C ASN A 146 -6.12 2.52 13.66
N CYS A 147 -5.80 3.81 13.59
CA CYS A 147 -4.44 4.34 13.74
C CYS A 147 -4.03 4.63 15.18
N THR A 148 -4.61 3.97 16.19
CA THR A 148 -4.34 4.35 17.60
C THR A 148 -2.86 4.18 17.96
N ASN A 149 -2.26 3.06 17.57
CA ASN A 149 -0.82 2.80 17.72
C ASN A 149 -0.17 2.74 16.34
N LYS A 150 1.00 3.35 16.19
CA LYS A 150 1.83 3.23 14.98
C LYS A 150 2.98 2.26 15.26
N TYR A 151 3.43 1.54 14.25
CA TYR A 151 4.64 0.74 14.32
C TYR A 151 5.81 1.50 13.69
N TYR A 152 6.98 1.40 14.32
CA TYR A 152 8.25 1.74 13.70
C TYR A 152 8.90 0.44 13.23
N THR A 153 9.14 0.34 11.93
CA THR A 153 9.52 -0.90 11.26
C THR A 153 10.53 -0.62 10.15
N TYR A 154 11.23 -1.65 9.70
CA TYR A 154 12.34 -1.56 8.77
C TYR A 154 12.11 -2.44 7.55
N ARG A 155 12.58 -2.01 6.39
CA ARG A 155 12.54 -2.83 5.17
C ARG A 155 13.80 -2.66 4.36
N GLY A 156 14.57 -3.73 4.19
CA GLY A 156 15.64 -3.79 3.21
C GLY A 156 15.13 -4.15 1.81
N SER A 157 15.79 -3.65 0.79
CA SER A 157 15.53 -4.01 -0.60
C SER A 157 16.82 -4.16 -1.40
N LYS A 158 16.79 -5.10 -2.36
CA LYS A 158 17.82 -5.27 -3.39
C LYS A 158 17.66 -4.28 -4.55
N THR A 159 16.55 -3.54 -4.59
CA THR A 159 16.25 -2.53 -5.60
C THR A 159 16.69 -1.14 -5.12
N VAL A 160 17.26 -0.36 -6.03
CA VAL A 160 17.55 1.07 -5.80
C VAL A 160 16.31 1.88 -6.17
N TYR A 161 15.73 2.59 -5.21
CA TYR A 161 14.56 3.44 -5.43
C TYR A 161 14.89 4.93 -5.48
N ASN A 162 14.27 5.61 -6.43
CA ASN A 162 14.11 7.07 -6.40
C ASN A 162 12.73 7.38 -5.83
N VAL A 163 12.66 7.87 -4.60
CA VAL A 163 11.41 7.98 -3.83
C VAL A 163 10.86 9.39 -3.95
N SER A 164 9.64 9.52 -4.46
CA SER A 164 8.91 10.80 -4.50
C SER A 164 8.52 11.29 -3.09
N ASP A 165 8.00 12.51 -2.98
CA ASP A 165 7.67 13.08 -1.66
C ASP A 165 6.45 12.41 -1.02
N HIS A 166 5.52 11.95 -1.85
CA HIS A 166 4.39 11.12 -1.43
C HIS A 166 4.41 9.81 -2.19
N VAL A 167 4.35 8.71 -1.45
CA VAL A 167 4.52 7.38 -2.02
C VAL A 167 3.59 6.34 -1.43
N ARG A 168 3.44 5.25 -2.18
CA ARG A 168 2.84 3.99 -1.76
C ARG A 168 3.74 2.85 -2.21
N PHE A 169 3.62 1.68 -1.58
CA PHE A 169 4.35 0.50 -2.02
C PHE A 169 3.80 -0.10 -3.31
N GLY A 170 2.52 0.13 -3.62
CA GLY A 170 1.86 -0.42 -4.81
C GLY A 170 1.61 -1.94 -4.74
N GLN A 171 1.84 -2.53 -3.57
CA GLN A 171 1.65 -3.93 -3.25
C GLN A 171 1.58 -4.07 -1.72
N PHE A 172 1.36 -5.27 -1.19
CA PHE A 172 1.56 -5.49 0.24
C PHE A 172 3.04 -5.30 0.58
N GLY A 173 3.29 -4.56 1.66
CA GLY A 173 4.62 -4.18 2.08
C GLY A 173 5.06 -4.94 3.33
N SER A 174 5.86 -5.99 3.15
CA SER A 174 6.51 -6.67 4.28
C SER A 174 7.63 -5.81 4.86
N SER A 175 7.67 -5.70 6.18
CA SER A 175 8.69 -4.98 6.95
C SER A 175 8.90 -5.70 8.28
N SER A 176 10.00 -5.44 8.99
CA SER A 176 10.33 -6.10 10.25
C SER A 176 10.49 -5.10 11.38
N LEU A 177 10.05 -5.48 12.59
CA LEU A 177 10.41 -4.75 13.82
C LEU A 177 11.91 -4.83 14.13
N ASP A 178 12.62 -5.81 13.56
CA ASP A 178 14.06 -6.00 13.72
C ASP A 178 14.84 -5.41 12.53
N TYR A 179 15.76 -4.50 12.84
CA TYR A 179 16.60 -3.83 11.87
C TYR A 179 17.51 -4.79 11.11
N TYR A 180 18.07 -5.79 11.78
CA TYR A 180 19.00 -6.76 11.19
C TYR A 180 18.27 -7.72 10.27
N VAL A 181 17.12 -8.24 10.71
CA VAL A 181 16.23 -9.06 9.88
C VAL A 181 15.89 -8.32 8.58
N ALA A 182 15.45 -7.06 8.68
CA ALA A 182 15.18 -6.26 7.49
C ALA A 182 16.40 -6.12 6.56
N GLY A 183 17.60 -6.06 7.12
CA GLY A 183 18.87 -5.96 6.38
C GLY A 183 19.22 -7.19 5.54
N ASP A 184 18.72 -8.37 5.91
CA ASP A 184 18.95 -9.62 5.18
C ASP A 184 18.18 -9.65 3.85
N PHE A 185 17.09 -8.89 3.74
CA PHE A 185 16.33 -8.72 2.50
C PHE A 185 16.97 -7.76 1.49
N GLY A 186 18.01 -7.03 1.89
CA GLY A 186 18.83 -6.20 1.00
C GLY A 186 19.16 -4.82 1.55
N LYS A 187 20.17 -4.18 0.97
CA LYS A 187 20.71 -2.90 1.43
C LYS A 187 20.81 -1.83 0.33
N ALA A 188 20.31 -2.12 -0.88
CA ALA A 188 20.35 -1.19 -2.01
C ALA A 188 19.43 0.02 -1.78
N THR A 189 18.29 -0.20 -1.14
CA THR A 189 17.52 0.84 -0.47
C THR A 189 17.00 0.26 0.84
N PHE A 190 17.18 1.00 1.93
CA PHE A 190 16.77 0.61 3.26
C PHE A 190 15.76 1.63 3.78
N PHE A 191 14.59 1.17 4.20
CA PHE A 191 13.49 2.02 4.63
C PHE A 191 13.33 1.97 6.15
N ASN A 192 13.32 3.13 6.79
CA ASN A 192 12.79 3.34 8.13
C ASN A 192 11.35 3.81 7.99
N ILE A 193 10.39 3.03 8.48
CA ILE A 193 8.98 3.23 8.20
C ILE A 193 8.23 3.45 9.51
N THR A 194 7.51 4.55 9.63
CA THR A 194 6.46 4.71 10.64
C THR A 194 5.12 4.41 10.00
N THR A 195 4.55 3.23 10.24
CA THR A 195 3.27 2.79 9.66
C THR A 195 2.13 2.89 10.65
N CYS A 196 0.97 3.28 10.15
CA CYS A 196 -0.29 3.44 10.87
C CYS A 196 -1.24 2.27 10.63
N SER A 197 -1.30 1.79 9.38
CA SER A 197 -2.17 0.68 8.96
C SER A 197 -1.44 -0.66 8.91
N GLY A 198 -0.12 -0.67 9.08
CA GLY A 198 0.68 -1.87 9.22
C GLY A 198 0.27 -2.66 10.45
N THR A 199 0.22 -3.97 10.27
CA THR A 199 -0.26 -4.91 11.27
C THR A 199 0.88 -5.84 11.67
N ASP A 200 1.09 -5.99 12.97
CA ASP A 200 1.95 -7.04 13.49
C ASP A 200 1.30 -8.40 13.25
N ILE A 201 1.90 -9.17 12.35
CA ILE A 201 1.46 -10.52 12.00
C ILE A 201 2.42 -11.58 12.54
N THR A 202 3.39 -11.23 13.40
CA THR A 202 4.38 -12.14 13.96
C THR A 202 3.73 -13.39 14.60
N GLY A 203 2.61 -13.22 15.28
CA GLY A 203 1.87 -14.33 15.89
C GLY A 203 1.21 -15.28 14.90
N LEU A 204 0.87 -14.77 13.71
CA LEU A 204 0.14 -15.46 12.66
C LEU A 204 1.09 -16.05 11.61
N SER A 205 2.22 -15.39 11.36
CA SER A 205 3.24 -15.75 10.37
C SER A 205 3.78 -17.17 10.59
N ASN A 206 4.21 -17.79 9.50
CA ASN A 206 4.97 -19.03 9.56
C ASN A 206 6.44 -18.81 9.95
N LEU A 207 6.96 -17.61 9.72
CA LEU A 207 8.32 -17.16 10.04
C LEU A 207 8.26 -16.11 11.15
N LYS A 208 8.20 -16.56 12.41
CA LYS A 208 8.01 -15.65 13.56
C LYS A 208 9.25 -14.82 13.86
N GLU A 209 10.41 -15.37 13.52
CA GLU A 209 11.73 -14.74 13.61
C GLU A 209 11.87 -13.52 12.71
N GLU A 210 10.97 -13.34 11.73
CA GLU A 210 10.98 -12.14 10.89
C GLU A 210 10.34 -10.92 11.55
N PHE A 211 9.61 -11.10 12.66
CA PHE A 211 8.90 -10.04 13.38
C PHE A 211 8.11 -9.12 12.43
N GLU A 212 7.36 -9.74 11.51
CA GLU A 212 6.82 -9.06 10.34
C GLU A 212 5.67 -8.11 10.70
N ILE A 213 5.82 -6.85 10.28
CA ILE A 213 4.75 -5.87 10.12
C ILE A 213 4.34 -5.86 8.65
N LEU A 214 3.12 -6.32 8.37
CA LEU A 214 2.56 -6.31 7.02
C LEU A 214 1.77 -5.04 6.77
N ILE A 215 2.20 -4.27 5.78
CA ILE A 215 1.63 -2.97 5.39
C ILE A 215 0.63 -3.18 4.24
N PRO A 216 -0.63 -2.72 4.36
CA PRO A 216 -1.61 -2.84 3.29
C PRO A 216 -1.30 -1.91 2.11
N VAL A 217 -1.79 -2.29 0.92
CA VAL A 217 -1.51 -1.61 -0.36
C VAL A 217 -1.89 -0.11 -0.35
N TYR A 218 -2.95 0.25 0.36
CA TYR A 218 -3.59 1.57 0.36
C TYR A 218 -2.96 2.59 1.32
N GLU A 219 -1.93 2.21 2.09
CA GLU A 219 -1.30 3.16 3.02
C GLU A 219 -0.43 4.18 2.27
N LYS A 220 -0.69 5.47 2.53
CA LYS A 220 0.05 6.59 1.96
C LYS A 220 1.13 7.09 2.92
N PHE A 221 2.35 7.21 2.41
CA PHE A 221 3.50 7.72 3.13
C PHE A 221 3.97 9.07 2.58
N GLU A 222 4.54 9.87 3.47
CA GLU A 222 5.36 11.03 3.16
C GLU A 222 6.84 10.65 3.37
N LYS A 223 7.68 10.98 2.40
CA LYS A 223 9.13 10.84 2.51
C LYS A 223 9.68 12.02 3.31
N VAL A 224 10.14 11.73 4.52
CA VAL A 224 10.73 12.73 5.42
C VAL A 224 12.15 13.07 5.00
N GLN A 225 12.92 12.04 4.62
CA GLN A 225 14.32 12.19 4.23
C GLN A 225 14.75 11.01 3.35
N GLN A 226 15.70 11.28 2.47
CA GLN A 226 16.45 10.26 1.73
C GLN A 226 17.92 10.66 1.75
N MET A 227 18.75 9.82 2.37
CA MET A 227 20.20 10.01 2.50
C MET A 227 20.90 8.76 1.98
N ALA A 228 21.59 8.89 0.84
CA ALA A 228 22.16 7.75 0.12
C ALA A 228 21.11 6.65 -0.11
N ASN A 229 21.32 5.45 0.44
CA ASN A 229 20.40 4.31 0.35
C ASN A 229 19.34 4.28 1.47
N LEU A 230 19.43 5.15 2.49
CA LEU A 230 18.47 5.19 3.60
C LEU A 230 17.31 6.14 3.27
N VAL A 231 16.08 5.64 3.38
CA VAL A 231 14.84 6.39 3.17
C VAL A 231 14.00 6.35 4.44
N THR A 232 13.48 7.48 4.88
CA THR A 232 12.54 7.51 6.02
C THR A 232 11.15 7.89 5.55
N LEU A 233 10.19 7.01 5.78
CA LEU A 233 8.79 7.17 5.43
C LEU A 233 7.94 7.32 6.69
N LYS A 234 7.06 8.31 6.71
CA LYS A 234 6.04 8.45 7.76
C LYS A 234 4.66 8.31 7.15
N SER A 235 3.83 7.48 7.76
CA SER A 235 2.43 7.37 7.38
C SER A 235 1.74 8.71 7.56
N THR A 236 1.00 9.11 6.52
CA THR A 236 0.15 10.31 6.56
C THR A 236 -1.11 10.11 7.42
N GLY A 237 -1.35 8.89 7.91
CA GLY A 237 -2.60 8.51 8.59
C GLY A 237 -3.82 8.45 7.66
N LYS A 238 -3.64 8.75 6.37
CA LYS A 238 -4.69 8.70 5.34
C LYS A 238 -4.59 7.38 4.58
N ARG A 239 -5.76 6.80 4.30
CA ARG A 239 -5.91 5.68 3.38
C ARG A 239 -6.27 6.27 2.01
N CYS A 240 -5.59 5.84 0.96
CA CYS A 240 -5.87 6.29 -0.40
C CYS A 240 -5.96 5.06 -1.30
N SER A 241 -7.14 4.86 -1.90
CA SER A 241 -7.36 3.81 -2.89
C SER A 241 -7.90 4.41 -4.18
N TYR A 242 -7.42 3.90 -5.31
CA TYR A 242 -7.95 4.18 -6.63
C TYR A 242 -9.13 3.27 -6.96
N PHE A 243 -9.22 2.12 -6.30
CA PHE A 243 -10.28 1.14 -6.44
C PHE A 243 -11.07 0.98 -5.15
N ASN A 244 -12.38 0.80 -5.28
CA ASN A 244 -13.24 0.36 -4.19
C ASN A 244 -14.33 -0.55 -4.75
N CYS A 245 -14.49 -1.73 -4.17
CA CYS A 245 -15.52 -2.70 -4.56
C CYS A 245 -15.48 -3.04 -6.06
N ALA A 246 -14.27 -3.11 -6.62
CA ALA A 246 -14.05 -3.19 -8.06
C ALA A 246 -14.68 -4.43 -8.70
N TYR A 247 -14.82 -5.52 -7.95
CA TYR A 247 -15.47 -6.73 -8.42
C TYR A 247 -16.94 -6.47 -8.84
N PHE A 248 -17.69 -5.71 -8.05
CA PHE A 248 -19.13 -5.48 -8.28
C PHE A 248 -19.45 -4.37 -9.28
N GLY A 249 -18.47 -3.53 -9.64
CA GLY A 249 -18.64 -2.56 -10.71
C GLY A 249 -18.99 -1.14 -10.29
N ASP A 250 -18.90 -0.81 -9.01
CA ASP A 250 -19.01 0.58 -8.58
C ASP A 250 -17.70 1.33 -8.87
N SER A 251 -17.62 1.87 -10.09
CA SER A 251 -16.75 3.01 -10.37
C SER A 251 -17.35 4.25 -9.69
N THR A 252 -17.17 4.37 -8.38
CA THR A 252 -16.97 5.70 -7.84
C THR A 252 -15.47 5.89 -7.74
N SER A 253 -14.92 6.71 -8.63
CA SER A 253 -13.73 7.49 -8.28
C SER A 253 -14.10 8.25 -7.02
N VAL A 254 -13.81 7.67 -5.86
CA VAL A 254 -13.93 8.34 -4.58
C VAL A 254 -12.94 9.48 -4.66
N ASN A 255 -13.42 10.68 -5.00
CA ASN A 255 -12.76 11.92 -4.61
C ASN A 255 -12.43 11.72 -3.14
N ALA A 256 -11.13 11.58 -2.84
CA ALA A 256 -10.59 11.15 -1.57
C ALA A 256 -11.43 11.70 -0.41
N THR A 257 -12.37 10.90 0.08
CA THR A 257 -13.25 11.36 1.13
C THR A 257 -12.41 11.24 2.38
N ILE A 258 -11.89 12.38 2.81
CA ILE A 258 -11.26 12.50 4.12
C ILE A 258 -12.38 12.20 5.12
N ILE A 259 -12.47 10.96 5.59
CA ILE A 259 -13.29 10.63 6.75
C ILE A 259 -12.55 11.22 7.94
N SER A 260 -12.75 12.52 8.19
CA SER A 260 -12.45 13.11 9.48
C SER A 260 -13.50 12.63 10.46
N SER A 261 -13.09 11.93 11.50
CA SER A 261 -13.94 11.61 12.63
C SER A 261 -14.34 12.90 13.35
N ALA A 262 -15.48 13.48 12.96
CA ALA A 262 -16.14 14.54 13.71
C ALA A 262 -17.56 14.05 14.07
N PRO A 263 -18.03 14.27 15.31
CA PRO A 263 -19.31 13.76 15.76
C PRO A 263 -20.46 14.42 15.00
N ALA A 264 -21.47 13.63 14.67
CA ALA A 264 -22.70 14.07 14.03
C ALA A 264 -23.38 15.14 14.90
N GLY A 265 -23.43 16.37 14.40
CA GLY A 265 -23.95 17.53 15.13
C GLY A 265 -24.59 18.56 14.22
N SER A 266 -25.91 18.46 14.08
CA SER A 266 -26.86 19.53 13.73
C SER A 266 -26.80 20.17 12.32
N LEU A 267 -27.92 20.04 11.61
CA LEU A 267 -28.27 20.61 10.30
C LEU A 267 -28.46 22.15 10.33
N LYS A 268 -27.72 22.88 11.17
CA LYS A 268 -27.84 24.35 11.32
C LYS A 268 -26.69 25.14 10.67
N TRP A 269 -25.61 24.49 10.27
CA TRP A 269 -24.43 25.16 9.68
C TRP A 269 -24.54 25.43 8.18
N LEU A 270 -25.43 24.71 7.47
CA LEU A 270 -25.65 24.91 6.03
C LEU A 270 -26.21 26.30 5.70
N TRP A 271 -27.09 26.84 6.55
CA TRP A 271 -27.65 28.19 6.36
C TRP A 271 -26.61 29.29 6.57
N VAL A 272 -25.70 29.11 7.53
CA VAL A 272 -24.63 30.09 7.82
C VAL A 272 -23.64 30.16 6.65
N LEU A 273 -23.26 29.02 6.08
CA LEU A 273 -22.41 28.96 4.88
C LEU A 273 -23.07 29.62 3.66
N LEU A 274 -24.38 29.42 3.47
CA LEU A 274 -25.12 30.01 2.35
C LEU A 274 -25.18 31.55 2.47
N VAL A 275 -25.39 32.07 3.69
CA VAL A 275 -25.37 33.51 3.96
C VAL A 275 -23.98 34.10 3.72
N ILE A 276 -22.91 33.44 4.19
CA ILE A 276 -21.52 33.90 3.97
C ILE A 276 -21.18 33.92 2.47
N ILE A 277 -21.56 32.90 1.71
CA ILE A 277 -21.33 32.85 0.26
C ILE A 277 -22.07 34.01 -0.45
N VAL A 278 -23.33 34.29 -0.07
CA VAL A 278 -24.09 35.41 -0.63
C VAL A 278 -23.42 36.76 -0.33
N PHE A 279 -22.94 36.97 0.90
CA PHE A 279 -22.23 38.20 1.25
C PHE A 279 -20.90 38.37 0.50
N ILE A 280 -20.13 37.29 0.31
CA ILE A 280 -18.89 37.33 -0.49
C ILE A 280 -19.19 37.68 -1.95
N VAL A 281 -20.23 37.07 -2.54
CA VAL A 281 -20.63 37.37 -3.93
C VAL A 281 -21.07 38.83 -4.06
N ILE A 282 -21.87 39.35 -3.12
CA ILE A 282 -22.28 40.76 -3.13
C ILE A 282 -21.07 41.70 -2.99
N TYR A 283 -20.16 41.41 -2.06
CA TYR A 283 -18.93 42.19 -1.87
C TYR A 283 -18.09 42.23 -3.15
N CYS A 284 -17.87 41.09 -3.81
CA CYS A 284 -17.14 41.02 -5.08
C CYS A 284 -17.85 41.76 -6.24
N MET A 285 -19.17 41.89 -6.21
CA MET A 285 -19.93 42.62 -7.23
C MET A 285 -19.87 44.14 -7.01
N MET A 286 -19.66 44.60 -5.77
CA MET A 286 -19.52 46.04 -5.46
C MET A 286 -18.13 46.60 -5.80
N GLU A 287 -17.10 45.75 -5.94
CA GLU A 287 -15.72 46.18 -6.19
C GLU A 287 -15.38 46.37 -7.68
N LYS A 288 -16.33 46.13 -8.59
CA LYS A 288 -16.21 46.44 -10.02
C LYS A 288 -16.95 47.74 -10.38
N GLN A 289 -16.36 48.87 -10.04
CA GLN A 289 -16.52 50.13 -10.78
C GLN A 289 -15.13 50.71 -11.07
N PRO A 290 -14.78 50.99 -12.34
CA PRO A 290 -13.45 51.47 -12.70
C PRO A 290 -13.28 52.97 -12.38
N SER A 291 -12.19 53.31 -11.69
CA SER A 291 -11.77 54.68 -11.44
C SER A 291 -11.32 55.36 -12.74
N THR A 292 -11.96 56.48 -13.06
CA THR A 292 -11.58 57.39 -14.14
C THR A 292 -10.41 58.27 -13.67
N GLN A 293 -9.24 58.14 -14.31
CA GLN A 293 -8.05 58.92 -14.00
C GLN A 293 -8.04 60.22 -14.81
N SER A 294 -8.23 61.36 -14.14
CA SER A 294 -8.09 62.70 -14.73
C SER A 294 -6.62 63.10 -14.85
N ARG A 295 -6.26 63.55 -16.05
CA ARG A 295 -4.96 64.05 -16.50
C ARG A 295 -4.73 65.49 -15.99
N GLN A 296 -3.60 65.78 -15.35
CA GLN A 296 -3.10 67.15 -15.13
C GLN A 296 -1.73 67.32 -15.79
N ALA A 297 -1.57 68.40 -16.55
CA ALA A 297 -0.32 68.83 -17.20
C ALA A 297 0.34 69.94 -16.35
N PRO A 298 1.68 70.11 -16.40
CA PRO A 298 2.36 71.16 -15.65
C PRO A 298 2.53 72.45 -16.47
N VAL A 299 2.45 73.58 -15.77
CA VAL A 299 3.17 74.84 -16.07
C VAL A 299 4.13 75.08 -14.92
#